data_AF-U4VJP8-F1
#
_entry.id   AF-U4VJP8-F1
#
_cell.length_a   1.000
_cell.length_b   1.000
_cell.length_c   1.000
_cell.angle_alpha   90.00
_cell.angle_beta   90.00
_cell.angle_gamma   90.00
#
_symmetry.space_group_name_H-M   'P 1'
#
loop_
_entity.id
_entity.type
_entity.pdbx_description
1 polymer ?
#
loop_
_entity_poly.entity_id
_entity_poly.type
_entity_poly.pdbx_seq_one_letter_code
_entity_poly.pdbx_strand_id
1 'polypeptide(L)'
;MRFSGKDRSKTILLVFAVCGLVLGLGFYFSGYSYGARLIWAIATLPVLATLLAEILRSLWRGEFGLDIVAAMSMSAALAFGEMLAASIVALMYTGGAFLESFAEGRARREMHALLSRAPPRTTMRYIDDRLEDVAVDTVRPGDRLLIRQGDVIPPVDGRIASNRAFVNTSALTGEALPISLAQGADVLSGSVNAGDAFDIVARHEAKDSTYAGIVRLVEEAQASKAPPMSRLADQWSIGFLIVTIVIAFAAWWFTGDPIRSVAVLVVATPCPLILAVPVALVAGLSRSAHFGVLVKGAGPLENMARIVTLVLDKTGTLTDGRPQITSIHLEPGFGEDEILRLAASLDQVSKHPMAQALVLAAQERGIDLVLPTDVSERGGGGRRGWPGRWQKCHRRRAQLRCKTSRRKAGRNSRH
;
A
#
# COMPACT_ATOMS: atom_id res chain seq x y z
N MET A 1 -5.69 -18.15 13.37
CA MET A 1 -6.08 -18.72 12.06
C MET A 1 -7.56 -18.44 11.80
N ARG A 2 -7.90 -17.42 11.01
CA ARG A 2 -9.26 -17.30 10.44
C ARG A 2 -9.08 -17.34 8.92
N PHE A 3 -9.17 -18.54 8.34
CA PHE A 3 -9.29 -18.70 6.90
C PHE A 3 -10.60 -18.05 6.45
N SER A 4 -10.57 -17.31 5.33
CA SER A 4 -11.80 -16.81 4.73
C SER A 4 -12.70 -18.00 4.34
N GLY A 5 -14.02 -17.84 4.32
CA GLY A 5 -14.95 -18.92 3.96
C GLY A 5 -14.65 -19.55 2.59
N LYS A 6 -14.07 -18.77 1.67
CA LYS A 6 -13.61 -19.22 0.35
C LYS A 6 -12.41 -20.17 0.40
N ASP A 7 -11.43 -19.92 1.27
CA ASP A 7 -10.21 -20.73 1.37
C ASP A 7 -10.50 -22.12 1.97
N ARG A 8 -11.44 -22.18 2.91
CA ARG A 8 -11.92 -23.44 3.49
C ARG A 8 -12.59 -24.32 2.44
N SER A 9 -13.42 -23.74 1.57
CA SER A 9 -14.09 -24.48 0.49
C SER A 9 -13.08 -25.13 -0.46
N LYS A 10 -12.07 -24.37 -0.93
CA LYS A 10 -11.01 -24.88 -1.82
C LYS A 10 -10.20 -26.01 -1.17
N THR A 11 -9.88 -25.89 0.12
CA THR A 11 -9.15 -26.93 0.86
C THR A 11 -9.98 -28.21 1.01
N ILE A 12 -11.27 -28.09 1.29
CA ILE A 12 -12.18 -29.24 1.41
C ILE A 12 -12.29 -29.99 0.07
N LEU A 13 -12.42 -29.26 -1.04
CA LEU A 13 -12.47 -29.85 -2.38
C LEU A 13 -11.17 -30.59 -2.74
N LEU A 14 -10.01 -30.04 -2.39
CA LEU A 14 -8.73 -30.72 -2.61
C LEU A 14 -8.64 -32.02 -1.81
N VAL A 15 -8.97 -31.98 -0.51
CA VAL A 15 -8.95 -33.18 0.34
C VAL A 15 -9.91 -34.23 -0.21
N PHE A 16 -11.10 -33.82 -0.65
CA PHE A 16 -12.07 -34.72 -1.26
C PHE A 16 -11.55 -35.37 -2.56
N ALA A 17 -10.91 -34.60 -3.44
CA ALA A 17 -10.31 -35.10 -4.67
C ALA A 17 -9.15 -36.08 -4.40
N VAL A 18 -8.26 -35.75 -3.45
CA VAL A 18 -7.14 -36.62 -3.05
C VAL A 18 -7.65 -37.93 -2.45
N CYS A 19 -8.57 -37.86 -1.50
CA CYS A 19 -9.16 -39.05 -0.88
C CYS A 19 -9.88 -39.91 -1.91
N GLY A 20 -10.65 -39.31 -2.83
CA GLY A 20 -11.33 -40.02 -3.90
C GLY A 20 -10.37 -40.74 -4.86
N LEU A 21 -9.26 -40.09 -5.25
CA LEU A 21 -8.26 -40.70 -6.11
C LEU A 21 -7.57 -41.89 -5.41
N VAL A 22 -7.13 -41.71 -4.16
CA VAL A 22 -6.42 -42.74 -3.38
C VAL A 22 -7.33 -43.94 -3.09
N LEU A 23 -8.57 -43.69 -2.68
CA LEU A 23 -9.55 -44.76 -2.43
C LEU A 23 -9.89 -45.51 -3.73
N GLY A 24 -10.08 -44.80 -4.84
CA GLY A 24 -10.37 -45.45 -6.13
C GLY A 24 -9.18 -46.28 -6.65
N LEU A 25 -7.94 -45.81 -6.46
CA LEU A 25 -6.73 -46.59 -6.75
C LEU A 25 -6.64 -47.84 -5.87
N GLY A 26 -6.93 -47.73 -4.57
CA GLY A 26 -6.98 -48.89 -3.65
C GLY A 26 -7.99 -49.95 -4.09
N PHE A 27 -9.18 -49.54 -4.54
CA PHE A 27 -10.20 -50.45 -5.07
C PHE A 27 -9.80 -51.07 -6.42
N TYR A 28 -9.10 -50.31 -7.27
CA TYR A 28 -8.59 -50.79 -8.55
C TYR A 28 -7.56 -51.91 -8.36
N PHE A 29 -6.57 -51.71 -7.48
CA PHE A 29 -5.57 -52.74 -7.16
C PHE A 29 -6.15 -53.95 -6.41
N SER A 30 -7.28 -53.78 -5.71
CA SER A 30 -7.99 -54.87 -5.04
C SER A 30 -8.92 -55.67 -5.97
N GLY A 31 -8.92 -55.37 -7.28
CA GLY A 31 -9.73 -56.09 -8.27
C GLY A 31 -11.19 -55.60 -8.42
N TYR A 32 -11.62 -54.60 -7.65
CA TYR A 32 -12.96 -54.03 -7.71
C TYR A 32 -13.05 -52.88 -8.72
N SER A 33 -12.91 -53.19 -10.00
CA SER A 33 -12.83 -52.20 -11.11
C SER A 33 -14.11 -51.36 -11.31
N TYR A 34 -15.29 -51.87 -10.90
CA TYR A 34 -16.54 -51.11 -10.93
C TYR A 34 -16.61 -50.11 -9.77
N GLY A 35 -16.22 -50.53 -8.56
CA GLY A 35 -16.17 -49.67 -7.38
C GLY A 35 -15.19 -48.51 -7.55
N ALA A 36 -14.02 -48.77 -8.13
CA ALA A 36 -13.03 -47.73 -8.45
C ALA A 36 -13.60 -46.64 -9.36
N ARG A 37 -14.31 -47.02 -10.43
CA ARG A 37 -14.94 -46.06 -11.37
C ARG A 37 -16.01 -45.20 -10.70
N LEU A 38 -16.83 -45.80 -9.84
CA LEU A 38 -17.87 -45.09 -9.11
C LEU A 38 -17.27 -44.07 -8.12
N ILE A 39 -16.21 -44.46 -7.40
CA ILE A 39 -15.50 -43.59 -6.46
C ILE A 39 -14.87 -42.39 -7.18
N TRP A 40 -14.21 -42.61 -8.32
CA TRP A 40 -13.63 -41.53 -9.11
C TRP A 40 -14.68 -40.57 -9.68
N ALA A 41 -15.84 -41.08 -10.12
CA ALA A 41 -16.95 -40.25 -10.57
C ALA A 41 -17.51 -39.37 -9.43
N ILE A 42 -17.77 -39.97 -8.26
CA ILE A 42 -18.26 -39.27 -7.07
C ILE A 42 -17.26 -38.20 -6.60
N ALA A 43 -15.95 -38.49 -6.67
CA ALA A 43 -14.90 -37.54 -6.32
C ALA A 43 -14.85 -36.32 -7.25
N THR A 44 -15.09 -36.55 -8.55
CA THR A 44 -14.98 -35.52 -9.60
C THR A 44 -16.21 -34.59 -9.63
N LEU A 45 -17.41 -35.13 -9.38
CA LEU A 45 -18.67 -34.41 -9.53
C LEU A 45 -18.75 -33.09 -8.72
N PRO A 46 -18.40 -33.04 -7.43
CA PRO A 46 -18.42 -31.79 -6.66
C PRO A 46 -17.45 -30.75 -7.19
N VAL A 47 -16.26 -31.17 -7.62
CA VAL A 47 -15.25 -30.28 -8.21
C VAL A 47 -15.78 -29.67 -9.49
N LEU A 48 -16.32 -30.51 -10.39
CA LEU A 48 -16.92 -30.05 -11.64
C LEU A 48 -18.10 -29.10 -11.40
N ALA A 49 -18.97 -29.42 -10.44
CA ALA A 49 -20.11 -28.56 -10.10
C ALA A 49 -19.67 -27.18 -9.58
N THR A 50 -18.65 -27.13 -8.72
CA THR A 50 -18.10 -25.86 -8.23
C THR A 50 -17.44 -25.05 -9.35
N LEU A 51 -16.69 -25.71 -10.24
CA LEU A 51 -16.04 -25.09 -11.38
C LEU A 51 -17.07 -24.51 -12.37
N LEU A 52 -18.11 -25.27 -12.71
CA LEU A 52 -19.20 -24.81 -13.57
C LEU A 52 -19.94 -23.60 -12.97
N ALA A 53 -20.18 -23.60 -11.66
CA ALA A 53 -20.79 -22.46 -10.98
C ALA A 53 -19.90 -21.21 -11.03
N GLU A 54 -18.58 -21.36 -10.93
CA GLU A 54 -17.62 -20.25 -11.08
C GLU A 54 -17.57 -19.74 -12.52
N ILE A 55 -17.50 -20.64 -13.51
CA ILE A 55 -17.53 -20.30 -14.95
C ILE A 55 -18.83 -19.56 -15.29
N LEU A 56 -19.98 -20.02 -14.82
CA LEU A 56 -21.27 -19.37 -15.12
C LEU A 56 -21.33 -17.95 -14.56
N ARG A 57 -20.83 -17.74 -13.33
CA ARG A 57 -20.70 -16.41 -12.73
C ARG A 57 -19.67 -15.53 -13.44
N SER A 58 -18.63 -16.12 -14.02
CA SER A 58 -17.59 -15.42 -14.79
C SER A 58 -18.14 -14.97 -16.15
N LEU A 59 -18.86 -15.85 -16.82
CA LEU A 59 -19.47 -15.60 -18.12
C LEU A 59 -20.52 -14.49 -18.05
N TRP A 60 -21.30 -14.44 -16.96
CA TRP A 60 -22.23 -13.33 -16.69
C TRP A 60 -21.54 -11.98 -16.50
N ARG A 61 -20.25 -11.97 -16.15
CA ARG A 61 -19.42 -10.76 -16.01
C ARG A 61 -18.61 -10.45 -17.28
N GLY A 62 -18.73 -11.27 -18.33
CA GLY A 62 -18.00 -11.11 -19.58
C GLY A 62 -16.53 -11.58 -19.52
N GLU A 63 -16.15 -12.31 -18.47
CA GLU A 63 -14.78 -12.82 -18.26
C GLU A 63 -14.69 -14.27 -18.74
N PHE A 64 -13.86 -14.53 -19.77
CA PHE A 64 -13.58 -15.87 -20.30
C PHE A 64 -12.22 -16.37 -19.79
N GLY A 65 -12.23 -17.52 -19.10
CA GLY A 65 -11.03 -18.12 -18.52
C GLY A 65 -10.64 -19.48 -19.13
N LEU A 66 -9.39 -19.88 -18.93
CA LEU A 66 -8.87 -21.22 -19.31
C LEU A 66 -9.55 -22.37 -18.56
N ASP A 67 -10.23 -22.06 -17.45
CA ASP A 67 -11.00 -22.98 -16.62
C ASP A 67 -12.08 -23.75 -17.42
N ILE A 68 -12.55 -23.18 -18.54
CA ILE A 68 -13.50 -23.82 -19.46
C ILE A 68 -12.90 -25.10 -20.04
N VAL A 69 -11.60 -25.12 -20.36
CA VAL A 69 -10.92 -26.32 -20.87
C VAL A 69 -10.89 -27.43 -19.81
N ALA A 70 -10.65 -27.09 -18.55
CA ALA A 70 -10.69 -28.04 -17.45
C ALA A 70 -12.11 -28.62 -17.26
N ALA A 71 -13.14 -27.77 -17.30
CA ALA A 71 -14.53 -28.20 -17.19
C ALA A 71 -14.97 -29.11 -18.34
N MET A 72 -14.58 -28.78 -19.57
CA MET A 72 -14.83 -29.63 -20.75
C MET A 72 -14.09 -30.97 -20.63
N SER A 73 -12.84 -30.96 -20.18
CA SER A 73 -12.03 -32.18 -19.99
C SER A 73 -12.66 -33.13 -18.97
N MET A 74 -13.04 -32.60 -17.80
CA MET A 74 -13.72 -33.40 -16.77
C MET A 74 -15.07 -33.92 -17.26
N SER A 75 -15.87 -33.07 -17.93
CA SER A 75 -17.19 -33.46 -18.45
C SER A 75 -17.08 -34.53 -19.54
N ALA A 76 -16.17 -34.38 -20.49
CA ALA A 76 -15.93 -35.35 -21.55
C ALA A 76 -15.42 -36.68 -21.00
N ALA A 77 -14.45 -36.64 -20.07
CA ALA A 77 -13.93 -37.84 -19.42
C ALA A 77 -15.01 -38.61 -18.65
N LEU A 78 -15.90 -37.92 -17.93
CA LEU A 78 -17.06 -38.56 -17.27
C LEU A 78 -18.06 -39.14 -18.28
N ALA A 79 -18.36 -38.43 -19.37
CA ALA A 79 -19.33 -38.85 -20.37
C ALA A 79 -18.87 -40.07 -21.18
N PHE A 80 -17.58 -40.16 -21.51
CA PHE A 80 -16.99 -41.27 -22.27
C PHE A 80 -16.50 -42.43 -21.39
N GLY A 81 -16.67 -42.35 -20.07
CA GLY A 81 -16.35 -43.44 -19.14
C GLY A 81 -14.90 -43.47 -18.64
N GLU A 82 -14.09 -42.46 -18.97
CA GLU A 82 -12.70 -42.28 -18.55
C GLU A 82 -12.62 -41.67 -17.13
N MET A 83 -13.16 -42.38 -16.15
CA MET A 83 -13.32 -41.88 -14.77
C MET A 83 -11.99 -41.56 -14.08
N LEU A 84 -10.94 -42.33 -14.39
CA LEU A 84 -9.59 -42.08 -13.86
C LEU A 84 -9.05 -40.75 -14.37
N ALA A 85 -9.16 -40.48 -15.68
CA ALA A 85 -8.72 -39.22 -16.27
C ALA A 85 -9.49 -38.03 -15.67
N ALA A 86 -10.81 -38.16 -15.50
CA ALA A 86 -11.63 -37.14 -14.87
C ALA A 86 -11.16 -36.79 -13.44
N SER A 87 -10.85 -37.81 -12.64
CA SER A 87 -10.36 -37.62 -11.27
C SER A 87 -8.98 -36.98 -11.19
N ILE A 88 -8.07 -37.29 -12.12
CA ILE A 88 -6.76 -36.66 -12.21
C ILE A 88 -6.89 -35.19 -12.55
N VAL A 89 -7.71 -34.84 -13.55
CA VAL A 89 -7.95 -33.44 -13.92
C VAL A 89 -8.57 -32.66 -12.76
N ALA A 90 -9.53 -33.25 -12.03
CA ALA A 90 -10.12 -32.64 -10.83
C ALA A 90 -9.09 -32.40 -9.72
N LEU A 91 -8.18 -33.35 -9.48
CA LEU A 91 -7.08 -33.19 -8.53
C LEU A 91 -6.12 -32.08 -8.96
N MET A 92 -5.71 -32.06 -10.24
CA MET A 92 -4.80 -31.04 -10.76
C MET A 92 -5.41 -29.64 -10.63
N TYR A 93 -6.69 -29.49 -10.96
CA TYR A 93 -7.41 -28.22 -10.85
C TYR A 93 -7.51 -27.75 -9.39
N THR A 94 -8.01 -28.60 -8.49
CA THR A 94 -8.17 -28.24 -7.07
C THR A 94 -6.84 -28.00 -6.37
N GLY A 95 -5.80 -28.75 -6.73
CA GLY A 95 -4.44 -28.54 -6.23
C GLY A 95 -3.88 -27.19 -6.63
N GLY A 96 -4.11 -26.78 -7.88
CA GLY A 96 -3.75 -25.45 -8.35
C GLY A 96 -4.50 -24.34 -7.61
N ALA A 97 -5.83 -24.42 -7.56
CA ALA A 97 -6.66 -23.42 -6.87
C ALA A 97 -6.30 -23.28 -5.38
N PHE A 98 -5.89 -24.39 -4.73
CA PHE A 98 -5.40 -24.37 -3.36
C PHE A 98 -4.04 -23.67 -3.24
N LEU A 99 -3.06 -24.02 -4.08
CA LEU A 99 -1.74 -23.39 -4.08
C LEU A 99 -1.83 -21.87 -4.29
N GLU A 100 -2.70 -21.43 -5.21
CA GLU A 100 -2.99 -20.02 -5.44
C GLU A 100 -3.53 -19.34 -4.17
N SER A 101 -4.59 -19.88 -3.56
CA SER A 101 -5.19 -19.28 -2.36
C SER A 101 -4.24 -19.29 -1.15
N PHE A 102 -3.41 -20.33 -1.02
CA PHE A 102 -2.37 -20.40 0.00
C PHE A 102 -1.33 -19.28 -0.18
N ALA A 103 -0.88 -19.08 -1.42
CA ALA A 103 0.11 -18.08 -1.78
C ALA A 103 -0.42 -16.65 -1.53
N GLU A 104 -1.64 -16.34 -1.97
CA GLU A 104 -2.31 -15.06 -1.70
C GLU A 104 -2.51 -14.81 -0.19
N GLY A 105 -2.97 -15.83 0.54
CA GLY A 105 -3.21 -15.75 1.97
C GLY A 105 -1.91 -15.51 2.76
N ARG A 106 -0.77 -16.05 2.31
CA ARG A 106 0.56 -15.76 2.89
C ARG A 106 0.91 -14.28 2.70
N ALA A 107 0.82 -13.76 1.48
CA ALA A 107 1.13 -12.36 1.19
C ALA A 107 0.25 -11.38 1.99
N ARG A 108 -1.05 -11.67 2.10
CA ARG A 108 -2.00 -10.84 2.84
C ARG A 108 -1.74 -10.79 4.35
N ARG A 109 -1.25 -11.88 4.94
CA ARG A 109 -0.93 -11.95 6.38
C ARG A 109 0.27 -11.08 6.77
N GLU A 110 1.32 -11.10 5.97
CA GLU A 110 2.51 -10.24 6.18
C GLU A 110 2.14 -8.75 6.03
N MET A 111 1.24 -8.43 5.11
CA MET A 111 0.71 -7.07 4.92
C MET A 111 -0.17 -6.59 6.09
N HIS A 112 -1.08 -7.41 6.62
CA HIS A 112 -1.97 -7.01 7.72
C HIS A 112 -1.25 -6.81 9.05
N ALA A 113 -0.14 -7.51 9.29
CA ALA A 113 0.67 -7.31 10.49
C ALA A 113 1.31 -5.91 10.55
N LEU A 114 1.58 -5.30 9.39
CA LEU A 114 2.27 -4.01 9.26
C LEU A 114 1.32 -2.81 9.12
N LEU A 115 0.07 -3.04 8.68
CA LEU A 115 -0.97 -2.00 8.53
C LEU A 115 -1.70 -1.65 9.84
N SER A 116 -1.28 -2.23 10.98
CA SER A 116 -1.78 -1.94 12.33
C SER A 116 -1.44 -0.52 12.85
N ARG A 117 -0.85 0.33 12.01
CA ARG A 117 -0.67 1.78 12.22
C ARG A 117 -1.72 2.63 11.48
N ALA A 118 -2.93 2.10 11.34
CA ALA A 118 -4.07 2.84 10.80
C ALA A 118 -4.41 4.05 11.71
N PRO A 119 -5.02 5.12 11.16
CA PRO A 119 -5.47 6.27 11.94
C PRO A 119 -6.34 5.85 13.15
N PRO A 120 -6.34 6.62 14.25
CA PRO A 120 -7.03 6.24 15.47
C PRO A 120 -8.52 6.03 15.20
N ARG A 121 -9.05 4.90 15.70
CA ARG A 121 -10.47 4.53 15.56
C ARG A 121 -11.39 5.42 16.40
N THR A 122 -10.83 6.15 17.35
CA THR A 122 -11.55 6.98 18.31
C THR A 122 -10.92 8.37 18.38
N THR A 123 -11.72 9.36 18.78
CA THR A 123 -11.30 10.75 18.98
C THR A 123 -12.00 11.33 20.18
N MET A 124 -11.34 12.27 20.86
CA MET A 124 -11.91 12.97 22.00
C MET A 124 -12.87 14.07 21.53
N ARG A 125 -14.14 13.98 21.92
CA ARG A 125 -15.19 14.94 21.61
C ARG A 125 -15.72 15.59 22.89
N TYR A 126 -16.06 16.87 22.82
CA TYR A 126 -16.81 17.56 23.87
C TYR A 126 -18.30 17.23 23.76
N ILE A 127 -18.86 16.63 24.82
CA ILE A 127 -20.29 16.36 25.01
C ILE A 127 -20.66 16.92 26.39
N ASP A 128 -21.58 17.88 26.46
CA ASP A 128 -22.04 18.51 27.71
C ASP A 128 -20.89 18.97 28.63
N ASP A 129 -19.89 19.65 28.05
CA ASP A 129 -18.64 20.10 28.71
C ASP A 129 -17.77 18.99 29.32
N ARG A 130 -18.01 17.74 28.94
CA ARG A 130 -17.16 16.58 29.27
C ARG A 130 -16.46 16.06 28.02
N LEU A 131 -15.25 15.54 28.21
CA LEU A 131 -14.45 14.93 27.16
C LEU A 131 -14.70 13.42 27.14
N GLU A 132 -15.30 12.93 26.07
CA GLU A 132 -15.56 11.51 25.85
C GLU A 132 -14.81 11.00 24.62
N ASP A 133 -14.35 9.75 24.68
CA ASP A 133 -13.68 9.08 23.56
C ASP A 133 -14.74 8.41 22.69
N VAL A 134 -14.96 8.93 21.49
CA VAL A 134 -16.02 8.49 20.58
C VAL A 134 -15.44 7.91 19.30
N ALA A 135 -16.16 6.98 18.68
CA ALA A 135 -15.76 6.48 17.36
C ALA A 135 -15.79 7.61 16.34
N VAL A 136 -14.75 7.70 15.52
CA VAL A 136 -14.59 8.76 14.50
C VAL A 136 -15.82 8.86 13.57
N ASP A 137 -16.44 7.73 13.25
CA ASP A 137 -17.63 7.65 12.38
C ASP A 137 -18.88 8.32 12.97
N THR A 138 -18.89 8.58 14.28
CA THR A 138 -20.02 9.22 14.99
C THR A 138 -19.88 10.74 15.09
N VAL A 139 -18.74 11.28 14.65
CA VAL A 139 -18.47 12.72 14.66
C VAL A 139 -19.25 13.39 13.53
N ARG A 140 -19.93 14.49 13.87
CA ARG A 140 -20.71 15.31 12.94
C ARG A 140 -20.05 16.68 12.73
N PRO A 141 -20.28 17.32 11.56
CA PRO A 141 -19.89 18.71 11.35
C PRO A 141 -20.41 19.62 12.47
N GLY A 142 -19.55 20.49 12.99
CA GLY A 142 -19.85 21.36 14.13
C GLY A 142 -19.41 20.81 15.48
N ASP A 143 -19.05 19.53 15.58
CA ASP A 143 -18.53 18.95 16.83
C ASP A 143 -17.17 19.55 17.18
N ARG A 144 -16.97 19.85 18.47
CA ARG A 144 -15.69 20.29 19.01
C ARG A 144 -14.89 19.08 19.47
N LEU A 145 -13.69 18.92 18.94
CA LEU A 145 -12.79 17.81 19.23
C LEU A 145 -11.50 18.33 19.86
N LEU A 146 -10.98 17.61 20.84
CA LEU A 146 -9.69 17.89 21.45
C LEU A 146 -8.62 17.01 20.78
N ILE A 147 -7.60 17.63 20.20
CA ILE A 147 -6.47 16.91 19.61
C ILE A 147 -5.29 17.01 20.57
N ARG A 148 -4.92 15.90 21.20
CA ARG A 148 -3.78 15.88 22.13
C ARG A 148 -2.47 15.90 21.36
N GLN A 149 -1.38 16.21 22.07
CA GLN A 149 -0.05 16.15 21.49
C GLN A 149 0.25 14.72 20.99
N GLY A 150 0.72 14.61 19.74
CA GLY A 150 1.01 13.33 19.10
C GLY A 150 -0.20 12.63 18.46
N ASP A 151 -1.43 13.10 18.71
CA ASP A 151 -2.61 12.54 18.08
C ASP A 151 -2.67 12.93 16.60
N VAL A 152 -3.15 12.00 15.78
CA VAL A 152 -3.49 12.25 14.38
C VAL A 152 -4.84 12.95 14.35
N ILE A 153 -4.94 14.03 13.58
CA ILE A 153 -6.19 14.75 13.36
C ILE A 153 -7.17 13.79 12.66
N PRO A 154 -8.36 13.53 13.25
CA PRO A 154 -9.32 12.59 12.72
C PRO A 154 -9.81 13.00 11.32
N PRO A 155 -10.30 12.04 10.51
CA PRO A 155 -10.72 12.22 9.13
C PRO A 155 -12.02 13.02 8.99
N VAL A 156 -12.15 14.17 9.65
CA VAL A 156 -13.32 15.05 9.54
C VAL A 156 -12.99 16.40 8.91
N ASP A 157 -11.70 16.71 8.73
CA ASP A 157 -11.18 18.06 8.50
C ASP A 157 -11.73 19.09 9.51
N GLY A 158 -10.97 20.12 9.83
CA GLY A 158 -11.36 20.98 10.94
C GLY A 158 -11.02 22.44 10.75
N ARG A 159 -11.66 23.28 11.56
CA ARG A 159 -11.18 24.63 11.82
C ARG A 159 -10.66 24.71 13.23
N ILE A 160 -9.52 25.36 13.39
CA ILE A 160 -8.91 25.51 14.71
C ILE A 160 -9.75 26.47 15.54
N ALA A 161 -10.23 25.99 16.69
CA ALA A 161 -10.98 26.78 17.66
C ALA A 161 -10.04 27.49 18.65
N SER A 162 -8.86 26.92 18.92
CA SER A 162 -7.84 27.50 19.81
C SER A 162 -7.05 28.65 19.15
N ASN A 163 -6.35 29.46 19.96
CA ASN A 163 -5.58 30.60 19.45
C ASN A 163 -4.48 30.20 18.45
N ARG A 164 -3.81 29.07 18.70
CA ARG A 164 -2.73 28.55 17.85
C ARG A 164 -2.76 27.01 17.87
N ALA A 165 -2.42 26.41 16.74
CA ALA A 165 -2.14 24.99 16.61
C ALA A 165 -0.78 24.78 15.93
N PHE A 166 -0.11 23.69 16.26
CA PHE A 166 1.10 23.25 15.58
C PHE A 166 0.86 21.87 14.99
N VAL A 167 0.96 21.77 13.68
CA VAL A 167 0.49 20.60 12.95
C VAL A 167 1.59 20.13 12.01
N ASN A 168 1.97 18.86 12.12
CA ASN A 168 2.87 18.20 11.19
C ASN A 168 2.08 17.62 10.02
N THR A 169 2.30 18.17 8.84
CA THR A 169 1.66 17.75 7.58
C THR A 169 2.56 16.86 6.73
N SER A 170 3.68 16.34 7.26
CA SER A 170 4.67 15.57 6.50
C SER A 170 4.07 14.37 5.76
N ALA A 171 3.02 13.75 6.32
CA ALA A 171 2.31 12.63 5.71
C ALA A 171 1.50 13.02 4.45
N LEU A 172 1.14 14.30 4.30
CA LEU A 172 0.31 14.82 3.20
C LEU A 172 1.12 15.66 2.21
N THR A 173 2.02 16.52 2.69
CA THR A 173 2.77 17.48 1.87
C THR A 173 4.23 17.09 1.65
N GLY A 174 4.75 16.14 2.43
CA GLY A 174 6.18 15.79 2.43
C GLY A 174 7.08 16.81 3.15
N GLU A 175 6.52 17.91 3.68
CA GLU A 175 7.30 18.89 4.43
C GLU A 175 7.55 18.42 5.86
N ALA A 176 8.82 18.28 6.25
CA ALA A 176 9.22 17.62 7.49
C ALA A 176 8.95 18.42 8.78
N LEU A 177 8.73 19.74 8.69
CA LEU A 177 8.52 20.56 9.88
C LEU A 177 7.06 20.95 10.11
N PRO A 178 6.61 20.96 11.37
CA PRO A 178 5.26 21.40 11.71
C PRO A 178 4.98 22.85 11.33
N ILE A 179 3.80 23.08 10.76
CA ILE A 179 3.28 24.40 10.46
C ILE A 179 2.51 24.97 11.65
N SER A 180 2.58 26.29 11.84
CA SER A 180 1.79 27.00 12.84
C SER A 180 0.53 27.53 12.19
N LEU A 181 -0.63 27.13 12.70
CA LEU A 181 -1.92 27.60 12.23
C LEU A 181 -2.57 28.48 13.30
N ALA A 182 -3.24 29.55 12.87
CA ALA A 182 -3.95 30.47 13.74
C ALA A 182 -5.41 30.04 13.93
N GLN A 183 -6.09 30.62 14.91
CA GLN A 183 -7.54 30.44 15.09
C GLN A 183 -8.31 30.70 13.79
N GLY A 184 -9.27 29.83 13.50
CA GLY A 184 -10.10 29.91 12.29
C GLY A 184 -9.44 29.41 11.01
N ALA A 185 -8.15 29.08 11.02
CA ALA A 185 -7.50 28.43 9.90
C ALA A 185 -8.00 26.99 9.73
N ASP A 186 -8.08 26.55 8.47
CA ASP A 186 -8.45 25.19 8.13
C ASP A 186 -7.27 24.23 8.40
N VAL A 187 -7.58 23.05 8.92
CA VAL A 187 -6.62 22.00 9.21
C VAL A 187 -7.03 20.70 8.53
N LEU A 188 -6.03 20.06 7.89
CA LEU A 188 -6.23 18.84 7.12
C LEU A 188 -6.19 17.61 8.01
N SER A 189 -7.16 16.72 7.81
CA SER A 189 -7.18 15.36 8.37
C SER A 189 -5.94 14.56 8.02
N GLY A 190 -5.49 13.70 8.93
CA GLY A 190 -4.28 12.89 8.75
C GLY A 190 -2.97 13.61 9.10
N SER A 191 -3.03 14.91 9.41
CA SER A 191 -1.90 15.63 9.99
C SER A 191 -1.75 15.30 11.48
N VAL A 192 -0.54 15.40 12.04
CA VAL A 192 -0.26 15.06 13.44
C VAL A 192 -0.13 16.32 14.29
N ASN A 193 -0.74 16.38 15.47
CA ASN A 193 -0.47 17.46 16.41
C ASN A 193 0.98 17.36 16.92
N ALA A 194 1.78 18.37 16.63
CA ALA A 194 3.19 18.45 17.00
C ALA A 194 3.48 19.42 18.15
N GLY A 195 2.46 20.05 18.73
CA GLY A 195 2.59 20.99 19.85
C GLY A 195 1.58 20.69 20.95
N ASP A 196 1.17 21.73 21.67
CA ASP A 196 0.20 21.62 22.76
C ASP A 196 -1.17 21.14 22.25
N ALA A 197 -1.98 20.61 23.16
CA ALA A 197 -3.34 20.21 22.83
C ALA A 197 -4.14 21.42 22.35
N PHE A 198 -4.90 21.23 21.28
CA PHE A 198 -5.75 22.26 20.71
C PHE A 198 -7.09 21.70 20.27
N ASP A 199 -8.07 22.59 20.19
CA ASP A 199 -9.42 22.25 19.80
C ASP A 199 -9.64 22.53 18.33
N ILE A 200 -10.39 21.64 17.68
CA ILE A 200 -10.90 21.82 16.34
C ILE A 200 -12.41 21.70 16.32
N VAL A 201 -13.05 22.39 15.38
CA VAL A 201 -14.45 22.19 15.01
C VAL A 201 -14.48 21.38 13.72
N ALA A 202 -15.12 20.22 13.75
CA ALA A 202 -15.27 19.34 12.60
C ALA A 202 -16.02 20.05 11.46
N ARG A 203 -15.49 19.96 10.23
CA ARG A 203 -16.08 20.58 9.03
C ARG A 203 -16.86 19.59 8.18
N HIS A 204 -16.38 18.35 8.07
CA HIS A 204 -16.95 17.30 7.25
C HIS A 204 -17.20 16.03 8.06
N GLU A 205 -18.02 15.13 7.53
CA GLU A 205 -18.14 13.78 8.06
C GLU A 205 -16.88 12.96 7.77
N ALA A 206 -16.68 11.88 8.53
CA ALA A 206 -15.52 10.98 8.41
C ALA A 206 -15.22 10.54 6.96
N LYS A 207 -16.30 10.30 6.20
CA LYS A 207 -16.30 9.77 4.83
C LYS A 207 -15.95 10.81 3.75
N ASP A 208 -16.11 12.10 4.05
CA ASP A 208 -16.01 13.19 3.08
C ASP A 208 -14.73 14.04 3.25
N SER A 209 -13.82 13.60 4.13
CA SER A 209 -12.58 14.32 4.41
C SER A 209 -11.51 14.19 3.33
N THR A 210 -10.54 15.10 3.36
CA THR A 210 -9.37 15.08 2.47
C THR A 210 -8.61 13.75 2.56
N TYR A 211 -8.42 13.22 3.78
CA TYR A 211 -7.79 11.91 3.97
C TYR A 211 -8.65 10.77 3.38
N ALA A 212 -9.97 10.77 3.60
CA ALA A 212 -10.87 9.80 2.99
C ALA A 212 -10.85 9.89 1.46
N GLY A 213 -10.74 11.09 0.89
CA GLY A 213 -10.53 11.33 -0.54
C GLY A 213 -9.22 10.72 -1.07
N ILE A 214 -8.11 10.88 -0.35
CA ILE A 214 -6.83 10.24 -0.71
C ILE A 214 -6.95 8.71 -0.63
N VAL A 215 -7.55 8.17 0.43
CA VAL A 215 -7.80 6.74 0.56
C VAL A 215 -8.66 6.24 -0.61
N ARG A 216 -9.72 6.96 -0.97
CA ARG A 216 -10.60 6.62 -2.09
C ARG A 216 -9.86 6.63 -3.42
N LEU A 217 -9.02 7.64 -3.68
CA LEU A 217 -8.19 7.70 -4.89
C LEU A 217 -7.17 6.54 -4.94
N VAL A 218 -6.60 6.16 -3.79
CA VAL A 218 -5.69 5.00 -3.70
C VAL A 218 -6.44 3.70 -3.91
N GLU A 219 -7.63 3.53 -3.32
CA GLU A 219 -8.49 2.37 -3.49
C GLU A 219 -9.02 2.27 -4.94
N GLU A 220 -9.45 3.36 -5.55
CA GLU A 220 -9.82 3.43 -6.97
C GLU A 220 -8.63 3.07 -7.88
N ALA A 221 -7.42 3.56 -7.56
CA ALA A 221 -6.20 3.21 -8.28
C ALA A 221 -5.76 1.75 -8.09
N GLN A 222 -6.06 1.14 -6.94
CA GLN A 222 -5.78 -0.28 -6.66
C GLN A 222 -6.84 -1.22 -7.25
N ALA A 223 -8.12 -0.84 -7.17
CA ALA A 223 -9.24 -1.61 -7.70
C ALA A 223 -9.26 -1.64 -9.23
N SER A 224 -8.68 -0.62 -9.88
CA SER A 224 -8.69 -0.49 -11.35
C SER A 224 -7.64 -1.33 -12.10
N LYS A 225 -6.80 -2.12 -11.41
CA LYS A 225 -5.74 -2.89 -12.08
C LYS A 225 -5.74 -4.37 -11.69
N ALA A 226 -6.46 -5.18 -12.46
CA ALA A 226 -6.05 -6.56 -12.67
C ALA A 226 -4.59 -6.57 -13.17
N PRO A 227 -3.72 -7.44 -12.65
CA PRO A 227 -2.32 -7.52 -13.08
C PRO A 227 -2.24 -7.67 -14.62
N PRO A 228 -1.40 -6.89 -15.32
CA PRO A 228 -1.32 -6.97 -16.77
C PRO A 228 -0.95 -8.37 -17.29
N MET A 229 -0.24 -9.21 -16.52
CA MET A 229 -0.01 -10.61 -16.91
C MET A 229 -1.21 -11.53 -16.77
N SER A 230 -2.12 -11.29 -15.81
CA SER A 230 -3.37 -12.06 -15.75
C SER A 230 -4.24 -11.76 -16.98
N ARG A 231 -4.24 -10.50 -17.45
CA ARG A 231 -4.95 -10.08 -18.67
C ARG A 231 -4.39 -10.70 -19.95
N LEU A 232 -3.08 -10.95 -20.02
CA LEU A 232 -2.48 -11.65 -21.16
C LEU A 232 -2.86 -13.13 -21.19
N ALA A 233 -2.92 -13.79 -20.03
CA ALA A 233 -3.47 -15.14 -19.94
C ALA A 233 -4.93 -15.14 -20.44
N ASP A 234 -5.77 -14.24 -19.94
CA ASP A 234 -7.19 -14.12 -20.35
C ASP A 234 -7.39 -13.79 -21.83
N GLN A 235 -6.53 -12.92 -22.39
CA GLN A 235 -6.62 -12.54 -23.81
C GLN A 235 -6.26 -13.68 -24.75
N TRP A 236 -5.33 -14.56 -24.34
CA TRP A 236 -4.93 -15.74 -25.12
C TRP A 236 -5.83 -16.94 -24.83
N SER A 237 -6.60 -16.93 -23.73
CA SER A 237 -7.52 -18.00 -23.34
C SER A 237 -8.49 -18.38 -24.45
N ILE A 238 -9.08 -17.40 -25.12
CA ILE A 238 -10.07 -17.65 -26.19
C ILE A 238 -9.39 -18.31 -27.40
N GLY A 239 -8.23 -17.79 -27.83
CA GLY A 239 -7.48 -18.38 -28.93
C GLY A 239 -7.04 -19.82 -28.61
N PHE A 240 -6.51 -20.04 -27.41
CA PHE A 240 -6.10 -21.35 -26.93
C PHE A 240 -7.29 -22.33 -26.85
N LEU A 241 -8.44 -21.88 -26.35
CA LEU A 241 -9.67 -22.67 -26.26
C LEU A 241 -10.14 -23.10 -27.66
N ILE A 242 -10.21 -22.17 -28.62
CA ILE A 242 -10.61 -22.47 -30.00
C ILE A 242 -9.67 -23.49 -30.63
N VAL A 243 -8.36 -23.27 -30.54
CA VAL A 243 -7.35 -24.18 -31.08
C VAL A 243 -7.48 -25.58 -30.45
N THR A 244 -7.65 -25.64 -29.13
CA THR A 244 -7.83 -26.90 -28.40
C THR A 244 -9.07 -27.66 -28.87
N ILE A 245 -10.22 -26.98 -28.99
CA ILE A 245 -11.47 -27.59 -29.47
C ILE A 245 -11.31 -28.09 -30.92
N VAL A 246 -10.69 -27.30 -31.79
CA VAL A 246 -10.46 -27.68 -33.19
C VAL A 246 -9.57 -28.93 -33.28
N ILE A 247 -8.49 -29.00 -32.51
CA ILE A 247 -7.59 -30.17 -32.50
C ILE A 247 -8.30 -31.39 -31.90
N ALA A 248 -9.07 -31.21 -30.80
CA ALA A 248 -9.81 -32.30 -30.18
C ALA A 248 -10.87 -32.89 -31.13
N PHE A 249 -11.60 -32.01 -31.84
CA PHE A 249 -12.58 -32.42 -32.84
C PHE A 249 -11.92 -33.09 -34.05
N ALA A 250 -10.81 -32.53 -34.56
CA ALA A 250 -10.06 -33.14 -35.65
C ALA A 250 -9.53 -34.54 -35.25
N ALA A 251 -9.00 -34.68 -34.03
CA ALA A 251 -8.54 -35.96 -33.51
C ALA A 251 -9.67 -36.99 -33.48
N TRP A 252 -10.87 -36.62 -33.05
CA TRP A 252 -12.04 -37.50 -33.11
C TRP A 252 -12.40 -37.85 -34.55
N TRP A 253 -12.52 -36.85 -35.44
CA TRP A 253 -12.96 -37.02 -36.82
C TRP A 253 -12.05 -37.96 -37.61
N PHE A 254 -10.73 -37.78 -37.53
CA PHE A 254 -9.77 -38.59 -38.28
C PHE A 254 -9.65 -40.03 -37.78
N THR A 255 -9.97 -40.28 -36.51
CA THR A 255 -9.68 -41.57 -35.86
C THR A 255 -10.93 -42.38 -35.57
N GLY A 256 -12.10 -41.74 -35.59
CA GLY A 256 -13.39 -42.34 -35.21
C GLY A 256 -13.53 -42.62 -33.72
N ASP A 257 -12.51 -42.35 -32.91
CA ASP A 257 -12.46 -42.67 -31.48
C ASP A 257 -12.63 -41.42 -30.62
N PRO A 258 -13.75 -41.28 -29.88
CA PRO A 258 -13.98 -40.15 -28.97
C PRO A 258 -12.92 -40.04 -27.87
N ILE A 259 -12.28 -41.14 -27.46
CA ILE A 259 -11.27 -41.14 -26.39
C ILE A 259 -10.07 -40.26 -26.76
N ARG A 260 -9.72 -40.18 -28.05
CA ARG A 260 -8.64 -39.31 -28.53
C ARG A 260 -8.98 -37.82 -28.37
N SER A 261 -10.25 -37.42 -28.47
CA SER A 261 -10.65 -36.04 -28.16
C SER A 261 -10.52 -35.72 -26.67
N VAL A 262 -10.89 -36.67 -25.81
CA VAL A 262 -10.73 -36.55 -24.35
C VAL A 262 -9.25 -36.41 -24.01
N ALA A 263 -8.38 -37.23 -24.61
CA ALA A 263 -6.94 -37.14 -24.40
C ALA A 263 -6.37 -35.76 -24.77
N VAL A 264 -6.79 -35.19 -25.91
CA VAL A 264 -6.38 -33.83 -26.31
C VAL A 264 -6.84 -32.78 -25.29
N LEU A 265 -8.11 -32.83 -24.86
CA LEU A 265 -8.67 -31.90 -23.88
C LEU A 265 -7.91 -31.98 -22.53
N VAL A 266 -7.68 -33.19 -22.04
CA VAL A 266 -6.95 -33.44 -20.78
C VAL A 266 -5.52 -32.90 -20.87
N VAL A 267 -4.79 -33.21 -21.95
CA VAL A 267 -3.41 -32.73 -22.14
C VAL A 267 -3.35 -31.21 -22.30
N ALA A 268 -4.35 -30.61 -22.95
CA ALA A 268 -4.43 -29.17 -23.16
C ALA A 268 -4.81 -28.39 -21.89
N THR A 269 -5.20 -29.06 -20.79
CA THR A 269 -5.61 -28.35 -19.57
C THR A 269 -4.41 -27.61 -18.96
N PRO A 270 -4.38 -26.26 -18.95
CA PRO A 270 -3.16 -25.49 -18.72
C PRO A 270 -2.92 -25.22 -17.22
N CYS A 271 -3.12 -26.22 -16.35
CA CYS A 271 -2.99 -26.06 -14.90
C CYS A 271 -1.62 -25.48 -14.47
N PRO A 272 -0.46 -25.91 -15.02
CA PRO A 272 0.83 -25.33 -14.64
C PRO A 272 0.99 -23.86 -15.06
N LEU A 273 0.40 -23.48 -16.19
CA LEU A 273 0.47 -22.12 -16.73
C LEU A 273 -0.29 -21.13 -15.83
N ILE A 274 -1.46 -21.55 -15.35
CA ILE A 274 -2.30 -20.75 -14.44
C ILE A 274 -1.56 -20.47 -13.12
N LEU A 275 -0.74 -21.42 -12.63
CA LEU A 275 -0.03 -21.28 -11.35
C LEU A 275 1.31 -20.56 -11.45
N ALA A 276 1.92 -20.50 -12.63
CA ALA A 276 3.25 -19.92 -12.81
C ALA A 276 3.31 -18.46 -12.33
N VAL A 277 2.31 -17.66 -12.70
CA VAL A 277 2.23 -16.23 -12.37
C VAL A 277 2.05 -15.98 -10.86
N PRO A 278 1.02 -16.52 -10.17
CA PRO A 278 0.82 -16.27 -8.75
C PRO A 278 1.97 -16.80 -7.88
N VAL A 279 2.56 -17.95 -8.24
CA VAL A 279 3.72 -18.50 -7.51
C VAL A 279 4.93 -17.58 -7.65
N ALA A 280 5.24 -17.10 -8.86
CA ALA A 280 6.34 -16.18 -9.09
C ALA A 280 6.15 -14.85 -8.34
N LEU A 281 4.93 -14.30 -8.37
CA LEU A 281 4.59 -13.06 -7.68
C LEU A 281 4.72 -13.21 -6.16
N VAL A 282 4.17 -14.27 -5.57
CA VAL A 282 4.24 -14.48 -4.12
C VAL A 282 5.67 -14.75 -3.66
N ALA A 283 6.45 -15.51 -4.43
CA ALA A 283 7.87 -15.69 -4.17
C ALA A 283 8.63 -14.36 -4.22
N GLY A 284 8.34 -13.51 -5.23
CA GLY A 284 8.91 -12.17 -5.37
C GLY A 284 8.54 -11.23 -4.23
N LEU A 285 7.26 -11.18 -3.85
CA LEU A 285 6.77 -10.39 -2.71
C LEU A 285 7.42 -10.82 -1.39
N SER A 286 7.47 -12.13 -1.14
CA SER A 286 8.11 -12.70 0.05
C SER A 286 9.60 -12.36 0.13
N ARG A 287 10.31 -12.47 -1.00
CA ARG A 287 11.74 -12.13 -1.09
C ARG A 287 11.98 -10.63 -0.86
N SER A 288 11.18 -9.76 -1.47
CA SER A 288 11.28 -8.30 -1.29
C SER A 288 11.04 -7.89 0.17
N ALA A 289 10.06 -8.50 0.83
CA ALA A 289 9.78 -8.24 2.24
C ALA A 289 10.97 -8.61 3.14
N HIS A 290 11.69 -9.70 2.82
CA HIS A 290 12.90 -10.08 3.55
C HIS A 290 14.04 -9.04 3.44
N PHE A 291 14.06 -8.24 2.37
CA PHE A 291 14.97 -7.11 2.19
C PHE A 291 14.41 -5.77 2.68
N GLY A 292 13.29 -5.77 3.40
CA GLY A 292 12.64 -4.55 3.90
C GLY A 292 11.90 -3.74 2.81
N VAL A 293 11.71 -4.30 1.61
CA VAL A 293 10.97 -3.67 0.52
C VAL A 293 9.52 -4.13 0.55
N LEU A 294 8.61 -3.20 0.89
CA LEU A 294 7.19 -3.48 0.99
C LEU A 294 6.47 -3.19 -0.33
N VAL A 295 5.98 -4.24 -0.99
CA VAL A 295 5.23 -4.12 -2.24
C VAL A 295 3.75 -4.44 -2.00
N LYS A 296 2.87 -3.48 -2.28
CA LYS A 296 1.44 -3.56 -1.98
C LYS A 296 0.68 -4.33 -3.08
N GLY A 297 0.86 -5.66 -3.13
CA GLY A 297 0.17 -6.55 -4.06
C GLY A 297 0.95 -6.87 -5.34
N ALA A 298 0.36 -7.71 -6.20
CA ALA A 298 1.00 -8.22 -7.42
C ALA A 298 1.19 -7.17 -8.52
N GLY A 299 0.17 -6.33 -8.77
CA GLY A 299 0.18 -5.35 -9.86
C GLY A 299 1.36 -4.36 -9.81
N PRO A 300 1.68 -3.75 -8.64
CA PRO A 300 2.87 -2.91 -8.51
C PRO A 300 4.19 -3.64 -8.81
N LEU A 301 4.33 -4.92 -8.43
CA LEU A 301 5.52 -5.71 -8.69
C LEU A 301 5.72 -5.94 -10.20
N GLU A 302 4.64 -6.29 -10.92
CA GLU A 302 4.67 -6.45 -12.37
C GLU A 302 4.95 -5.13 -13.10
N ASN A 303 4.34 -4.03 -12.64
CA ASN A 303 4.57 -2.72 -13.23
C ASN A 303 6.02 -2.28 -13.02
N MET A 304 6.60 -2.54 -11.85
CA MET A 304 7.99 -2.22 -11.54
C MET A 304 8.97 -2.87 -12.53
N ALA A 305 8.70 -4.08 -12.99
CA ALA A 305 9.51 -4.75 -14.00
C ALA A 305 9.51 -4.04 -15.37
N ARG A 306 8.55 -3.15 -15.63
CA ARG A 306 8.43 -2.36 -16.88
C ARG A 306 8.83 -0.90 -16.71
N ILE A 307 9.14 -0.45 -15.50
CA ILE A 307 9.53 0.94 -15.25
C ILE A 307 10.94 1.16 -15.80
N VAL A 308 11.07 2.15 -16.67
CA VAL A 308 12.37 2.60 -17.23
C VAL A 308 12.81 3.95 -16.69
N THR A 309 11.88 4.72 -16.11
CA THR A 309 12.12 6.07 -15.61
C THR A 309 11.74 6.13 -14.15
N LEU A 310 12.69 6.51 -13.30
CA LEU A 310 12.48 6.75 -11.88
C LEU A 310 12.49 8.26 -11.61
N VAL A 311 11.37 8.79 -11.12
CA VAL A 311 11.28 10.17 -10.64
C VAL A 311 11.30 10.12 -9.12
N LEU A 312 12.31 10.74 -8.53
CA LEU A 312 12.50 10.76 -7.08
C LEU A 312 12.07 12.11 -6.52
N ASP A 313 11.30 12.08 -5.44
CA ASP A 313 11.20 13.26 -4.60
C ASP A 313 12.55 13.50 -3.92
N LYS A 314 12.88 14.77 -3.66
CA LYS A 314 14.16 15.12 -3.05
C LYS A 314 14.07 15.03 -1.53
N THR A 315 13.09 15.70 -0.94
CA THR A 315 13.03 15.89 0.51
C THR A 315 12.44 14.65 1.16
N GLY A 316 13.13 14.05 2.13
CA GLY A 316 12.64 12.84 2.82
C GLY A 316 12.80 11.53 2.04
N THR A 317 13.28 11.60 0.78
CA THR A 317 13.64 10.43 -0.03
C THR A 317 15.14 10.43 -0.35
N LEU A 318 15.66 11.47 -1.00
CA LEU A 318 17.09 11.62 -1.28
C LEU A 318 17.85 12.30 -0.14
N THR A 319 17.14 13.06 0.70
CA THR A 319 17.72 13.79 1.83
C THR A 319 17.01 13.42 3.11
N ASP A 320 17.72 13.48 4.25
CA ASP A 320 17.18 13.17 5.58
C ASP A 320 16.06 14.12 6.06
N GLY A 321 15.69 15.11 5.24
CA GLY A 321 14.72 16.16 5.60
C GLY A 321 15.20 17.11 6.71
N ARG A 322 16.39 16.86 7.26
CA ARG A 322 17.00 17.63 8.35
C ARG A 322 18.12 18.50 7.80
N PRO A 323 17.93 19.82 7.73
CA PRO A 323 18.98 20.70 7.28
C PRO A 323 20.12 20.80 8.31
N GLN A 324 21.35 20.91 7.81
CA GLN A 324 22.56 21.06 8.61
C GLN A 324 23.44 22.17 8.05
N ILE A 325 24.24 22.81 8.90
CA ILE A 325 25.23 23.79 8.47
C ILE A 325 26.45 23.03 7.93
N THR A 326 26.78 23.25 6.66
CA THR A 326 27.97 22.64 6.03
C THR A 326 29.18 23.56 6.00
N SER A 327 28.96 24.88 5.96
CA SER A 327 30.04 25.88 5.91
C SER A 327 29.56 27.23 6.39
N ILE A 328 30.44 27.98 7.04
CA ILE A 328 30.22 29.37 7.44
C ILE A 328 31.31 30.21 6.77
N HIS A 329 30.91 31.15 5.92
CA HIS A 329 31.84 32.05 5.23
C HIS A 329 31.85 33.39 5.96
N LEU A 330 33.04 33.81 6.41
CA LEU A 330 33.22 34.98 7.27
C LEU A 330 33.67 36.19 6.46
N GLU A 331 33.21 37.38 6.87
CA GLU A 331 33.83 38.65 6.48
C GLU A 331 34.96 39.00 7.47
N PRO A 332 35.98 39.76 7.06
CA PRO A 332 37.08 40.16 7.95
C PRO A 332 36.56 40.87 9.20
N GLY A 333 37.02 40.44 10.36
CA GLY A 333 36.64 41.02 11.66
C GLY A 333 35.51 40.29 12.39
N PHE A 334 34.99 39.18 11.86
CA PHE A 334 34.04 38.32 12.57
C PHE A 334 34.59 36.91 12.80
N GLY A 335 34.40 36.38 14.01
CA GLY A 335 34.66 34.98 14.33
C GLY A 335 33.51 34.06 13.90
N GLU A 336 33.80 32.79 13.62
CA GLU A 336 32.79 31.80 13.20
C GLU A 336 31.70 31.61 14.25
N ASP A 337 32.10 31.38 15.50
CA ASP A 337 31.19 31.19 16.62
C ASP A 337 30.42 32.47 16.95
N GLU A 338 30.99 33.64 16.68
CA GLU A 338 30.30 34.91 16.87
C GLU A 338 29.17 35.09 15.84
N ILE A 339 29.43 34.77 14.56
CA ILE A 339 28.38 34.81 13.52
C ILE A 339 27.31 33.77 13.82
N LEU A 340 27.71 32.55 14.18
CA LEU A 340 26.78 31.48 14.52
C LEU A 340 25.93 31.87 15.74
N ARG A 341 26.55 32.44 16.79
CA ARG A 341 25.85 32.96 17.97
C ARG A 341 24.81 34.00 17.58
N LEU A 342 25.17 34.98 16.75
CA LEU A 342 24.26 36.05 16.33
C LEU A 342 23.09 35.51 15.48
N ALA A 343 23.39 34.64 14.51
CA ALA A 343 22.39 34.05 13.63
C ALA A 343 21.44 33.13 14.39
N ALA A 344 21.98 32.20 15.19
CA ALA A 344 21.21 31.30 16.04
C ALA A 344 20.40 32.08 17.08
N SER A 345 20.97 33.11 17.71
CA SER A 345 20.25 33.94 18.69
C SER A 345 19.01 34.59 18.10
N LEU A 346 19.10 35.11 16.87
CA LEU A 346 17.96 35.70 16.16
C LEU A 346 16.92 34.63 15.74
N ASP A 347 17.41 33.44 15.40
CA ASP A 347 16.60 32.34 14.88
C ASP A 347 15.95 31.45 15.95
N GLN A 348 16.25 31.67 17.25
CA GLN A 348 15.63 30.97 18.38
C GLN A 348 14.09 31.03 18.38
N VAL A 349 13.52 32.13 17.90
CA VAL A 349 12.06 32.35 17.88
C VAL A 349 11.40 31.84 16.60
N SER A 350 12.17 31.21 15.70
CA SER A 350 11.70 30.71 14.42
C SER A 350 11.33 29.24 14.46
N LYS A 351 10.32 28.90 13.65
CA LYS A 351 9.96 27.51 13.35
C LYS A 351 10.47 27.01 12.00
N HIS A 352 11.20 27.83 11.25
CA HIS A 352 11.68 27.47 9.91
C HIS A 352 12.82 26.43 9.99
N PRO A 353 12.89 25.43 9.10
CA PRO A 353 13.89 24.36 9.20
C PRO A 353 15.34 24.83 9.24
N MET A 354 15.68 25.84 8.43
CA MET A 354 17.02 26.45 8.44
C MET A 354 17.38 27.09 9.79
N ALA A 355 16.38 27.63 10.48
CA ALA A 355 16.56 28.36 11.72
C ALA A 355 16.80 27.40 12.89
N GLN A 356 16.04 26.30 12.93
CA GLN A 356 16.27 25.22 13.88
C GLN A 356 17.65 24.60 13.68
N ALA A 357 18.10 24.42 12.44
CA ALA A 357 19.46 23.94 12.15
C ALA A 357 20.55 24.88 12.69
N LEU A 358 20.34 26.21 12.63
CA LEU A 358 21.26 27.20 13.20
C LEU A 358 21.32 27.12 14.72
N VAL A 359 20.16 27.02 15.37
CA VAL A 359 20.05 26.91 16.83
C VAL A 359 20.69 25.61 17.33
N LEU A 360 20.38 24.48 16.70
CA LEU A 360 20.98 23.18 17.02
C LEU A 360 22.50 23.21 16.87
N ALA A 361 23.02 23.73 15.77
CA ALA A 361 24.47 23.82 15.54
C ALA A 361 25.19 24.70 16.59
N ALA A 362 24.54 25.77 17.07
CA ALA A 362 25.09 26.61 18.13
C ALA A 362 25.06 25.89 19.49
N GLN A 363 23.98 25.17 19.80
CA GLN A 363 23.86 24.39 21.03
C GLN A 363 24.85 23.23 21.08
N GLU A 364 25.06 22.52 19.97
CA GLU A 364 26.05 21.44 19.85
C GLU A 364 27.49 21.95 20.05
N ARG A 365 27.76 23.21 19.69
CA ARG A 365 29.06 23.87 19.93
C ARG A 365 29.16 24.52 21.33
N GLY A 366 28.14 24.39 22.17
CA GLY A 366 28.12 24.99 23.52
C GLY A 366 28.12 26.52 23.51
N ILE A 367 27.59 27.14 22.46
CA ILE A 367 27.55 28.60 22.31
C ILE A 367 26.33 29.16 23.05
N ASP A 368 26.57 30.07 23.99
CA ASP A 368 25.50 30.75 24.72
C ASP A 368 24.70 31.70 23.82
N LEU A 369 23.41 31.38 23.68
CA LEU A 369 22.47 32.15 22.87
C LEU A 369 21.82 33.27 23.68
N VAL A 370 21.51 34.39 23.02
CA VAL A 370 20.91 35.58 23.64
C VAL A 370 19.49 35.79 23.12
N LEU A 371 18.54 36.07 24.00
CA LEU A 371 17.16 36.36 23.57
C LEU A 371 17.11 37.57 22.63
N PRO A 372 16.50 37.45 21.45
CA PRO A 372 16.39 38.55 20.51
C PRO A 372 15.19 39.46 20.82
N THR A 373 15.31 40.77 20.54
CA THR A 373 14.26 41.78 20.64
C THR A 373 13.89 42.36 19.27
N ASP A 374 12.66 42.88 19.14
CA ASP A 374 12.08 43.43 17.90
C ASP A 374 12.24 42.53 16.66
N VAL A 375 11.96 41.22 16.82
CA VAL A 375 12.05 40.26 15.72
C VAL A 375 10.87 40.43 14.76
N SER A 376 11.19 40.63 13.48
CA SER A 376 10.21 40.63 12.39
C SER A 376 10.62 39.64 11.31
N GLU A 377 9.66 38.85 10.85
CA GLU A 377 9.83 37.87 9.78
C GLU A 377 9.02 38.31 8.56
N ARG A 378 9.65 38.31 7.38
CA ARG A 378 8.96 38.52 6.10
C ARG A 378 9.04 37.24 5.28
N GLY A 379 7.89 36.72 4.87
CA GLY A 379 7.81 35.58 3.95
C GLY A 379 8.69 35.80 2.72
N GLY A 380 9.61 34.87 2.44
CA GLY A 380 10.57 34.96 1.33
C GLY A 380 11.70 35.99 1.49
N GLY A 381 11.68 36.83 2.53
CA GLY A 381 12.62 37.94 2.73
C GLY A 381 13.61 37.78 3.89
N GLY A 382 13.49 36.71 4.68
CA GLY A 382 14.33 36.44 5.86
C GLY A 382 13.85 37.17 7.12
N ARG A 383 14.70 37.18 8.15
CA ARG A 383 14.44 37.78 9.46
C ARG A 383 15.33 38.98 9.76
N ARG A 384 14.82 39.87 10.62
CA ARG A 384 15.55 40.97 11.24
C ARG A 384 15.15 41.10 12.70
N GLY A 385 16.11 41.44 13.55
CA GLY A 385 15.92 41.69 14.97
C GLY A 385 17.26 41.99 15.63
N TRP A 386 17.23 42.26 16.93
CA TRP A 386 18.41 42.62 17.72
C TRP A 386 18.73 41.52 18.73
N PRO A 387 19.91 40.88 18.68
CA PRO A 387 20.32 39.91 19.69
C PRO A 387 20.72 40.64 20.99
N GLY A 388 19.84 40.66 22.00
CA GLY A 388 20.12 41.21 23.34
C GLY A 388 20.64 42.66 23.39
N ARG A 389 21.38 42.99 24.47
CA ARG A 389 21.78 44.33 24.99
C ARG A 389 22.50 45.32 24.04
N TRP A 390 22.36 45.21 22.72
CA TRP A 390 22.79 46.23 21.75
C TRP A 390 21.98 47.53 21.77
N GLN A 391 21.02 47.68 22.70
CA GLN A 391 20.25 48.91 22.86
C GLN A 391 21.02 50.09 23.50
N LYS A 392 22.25 49.92 24.01
CA LYS A 392 22.93 51.00 24.77
C LYS A 392 24.43 51.25 24.51
N CYS A 393 25.01 50.78 23.40
CA CYS A 393 26.41 51.12 23.04
C CYS A 393 26.52 51.81 21.67
N HIS A 394 26.64 53.14 21.71
CA HIS A 394 27.31 54.04 20.76
C HIS A 394 27.37 53.71 19.24
N ARG A 395 26.69 54.56 18.46
CA ARG A 395 27.13 55.18 17.18
C ARG A 395 27.55 54.34 15.95
N ARG A 396 27.43 53.01 15.90
CA ARG A 396 27.50 52.27 14.62
C ARG A 396 26.28 51.37 14.44
N ARG A 397 25.41 51.72 13.48
CA ARG A 397 24.22 50.94 13.08
C ARG A 397 24.67 49.65 12.39
N ALA A 398 24.74 48.54 13.12
CA ALA A 398 24.86 47.20 12.53
C ALA A 398 23.47 46.53 12.50
N GLN A 399 22.78 46.64 11.37
CA GLN A 399 21.51 45.97 11.14
C GLN A 399 21.80 44.59 10.51
N LEU A 400 21.61 43.51 11.27
CA LEU A 400 21.77 42.15 10.74
C LEU A 400 20.59 41.82 9.81
N ARG A 401 20.90 41.61 8.53
CA ARG A 401 20.00 41.02 7.54
C ARG A 401 20.50 39.62 7.22
N CYS A 402 19.87 38.60 7.81
CA CYS A 402 20.14 37.23 7.40
C CYS A 402 19.31 36.93 6.14
N LYS A 403 19.97 36.86 4.99
CA LYS A 403 19.34 36.52 3.70
C LYS A 403 19.74 35.08 3.36
N THR A 404 18.89 34.11 3.72
CA THR A 404 19.06 32.71 3.32
C THR A 404 18.82 32.59 1.81
N SER A 405 19.88 32.61 1.00
CA SER A 405 19.78 32.32 -0.42
C SER A 405 19.94 30.82 -0.67
N ARG A 406 18.95 30.18 -1.29
CA ARG A 406 19.06 28.80 -1.81
C ARG A 406 20.02 28.82 -3.01
N ARG A 407 21.30 28.48 -2.82
CA ARG A 407 22.14 28.05 -3.94
C ARG A 407 21.80 26.58 -4.26
N LYS A 408 21.18 26.35 -5.42
CA LYS A 408 21.14 25.01 -6.02
C LYS A 408 22.58 24.59 -6.28
N ALA A 409 23.03 23.49 -5.68
CA ALA A 409 24.28 22.86 -6.03
C ALA A 409 24.20 22.36 -7.48
N GLY A 410 24.77 23.14 -8.40
CA GLY A 410 24.98 22.77 -9.79
C GLY A 410 26.48 22.60 -10.03
N ARG A 411 26.87 21.39 -10.42
CA ARG A 411 28.15 20.95 -10.99
C ARG A 411 29.44 21.24 -10.19
N ASN A 412 30.04 20.16 -9.68
CA ASN A 412 31.42 19.81 -10.06
C ASN A 412 31.71 18.34 -9.71
N SER A 413 31.72 17.47 -10.73
CA SER A 413 32.56 16.27 -10.73
C SER A 413 33.03 16.02 -12.15
N ARG A 414 34.24 16.51 -12.44
CA ARG A 414 35.15 15.89 -13.37
C ARG A 414 35.71 14.64 -12.67
N HIS A 415 35.35 13.46 -13.15
CA HIS A 415 36.24 12.36 -13.52
C HIS A 415 35.42 11.16 -13.95
#